data_AF-A0A9D1MZK0-F1
#
_entry.id   AF-A0A9D1MZK0-F1
#
_cell.length_a   1.000
_cell.length_b   1.000
_cell.length_c   1.000
_cell.angle_alpha   90.00
_cell.angle_beta   90.00
_cell.angle_gamma   90.00
#
_symmetry.space_group_name_H-M   'P 1'
#
loop_
_entity.id
_entity.type
_entity.pdbx_description
1 polymer ?
#
loop_
_entity_poly.entity_id
_entity_poly.type
_entity_poly.pdbx_seq_one_letter_code
_entity_poly.pdbx_strand_id
1 'polypeptide(L)'
;MNLKALGRCIDQPVILNKLQKKMPVLLIGAGGGYGVLDTYMSTRGKSKEQKKTKAVKNSIIISSTIAASLIGANGLKIAGKQIVPRLLEKSSLTEILENNKKAVDKYIKDSKPAKKIADVLNKAKTQALSKKDVAFVLKELPESESKNKLLSVLLPEAENLDAKGIFSEIGRLSLLGAIPVVGGILGGITADKVTNTASKKSTSNKIKEGFYQYFANIFLCNVGACAALFAAEGLQKSKMIKPLTPLRKMIVILTGITTTGIIGGSYIANKMSQKIIDPLFAGKSNHNPSCKGVYDERKPELADIALHADDIATAGVLSGFKWIEPALPLMYFVSGYRAGIGYRNQEKHP
;
A
#
# COMPACT_ATOMS: atom_id res chain seq x y z
N MET A 1 27.47 1.95 6.49
CA MET A 1 26.36 1.03 6.85
C MET A 1 26.04 0.14 5.65
N ASN A 2 26.04 -1.19 5.76
CA ASN A 2 25.77 -2.07 4.62
C ASN A 2 24.26 -2.09 4.29
N LEU A 3 23.81 -1.22 3.39
CA LEU A 3 22.40 -1.12 2.97
C LEU A 3 21.86 -2.43 2.39
N LYS A 4 22.70 -3.20 1.68
CA LYS A 4 22.32 -4.50 1.09
C LYS A 4 21.96 -5.52 2.18
N ALA A 5 22.75 -5.58 3.25
CA ALA A 5 22.47 -6.46 4.39
C ALA A 5 21.22 -6.02 5.17
N LEU A 6 20.94 -4.71 5.25
CA LEU A 6 19.72 -4.21 5.89
C LEU A 6 18.48 -4.60 5.09
N GLY A 7 18.47 -4.39 3.77
CA GLY A 7 17.36 -4.79 2.90
C GLY A 7 17.07 -6.29 2.99
N ARG A 8 18.11 -7.13 2.82
CA ARG A 8 17.96 -8.59 2.97
C ARG A 8 17.52 -9.03 4.35
N CYS A 9 17.91 -8.30 5.39
CA CYS A 9 17.46 -8.59 6.74
C CYS A 9 15.95 -8.39 6.88
N ILE A 10 15.42 -7.26 6.38
CA ILE A 10 14.00 -6.90 6.50
C ILE A 10 13.12 -7.80 5.61
N ASP A 11 13.62 -8.19 4.44
CA ASP A 11 12.91 -9.03 3.46
C ASP A 11 12.94 -10.54 3.79
N GLN A 12 13.45 -10.93 4.96
CA GLN A 12 13.40 -12.33 5.41
C GLN A 12 11.95 -12.82 5.54
N PRO A 13 11.59 -13.98 4.97
CA PRO A 13 10.22 -14.50 5.04
C PRO A 13 9.63 -14.57 6.47
N VAL A 14 10.47 -14.89 7.45
CA VAL A 14 10.08 -14.90 8.87
C VAL A 14 9.69 -13.50 9.38
N ILE A 15 10.39 -12.45 8.97
CA ILE A 15 10.07 -11.06 9.33
C ILE A 15 8.80 -10.62 8.62
N LEU A 16 8.69 -10.89 7.32
CA LEU A 16 7.50 -10.58 6.52
C LEU A 16 6.24 -11.22 7.11
N ASN A 17 6.31 -12.49 7.51
CA ASN A 17 5.22 -13.20 8.18
C ASN A 17 4.83 -12.54 9.51
N LYS A 18 5.81 -12.15 10.32
CA LYS A 18 5.58 -11.45 11.59
C LYS A 18 4.94 -10.08 11.36
N LEU A 19 5.36 -9.34 10.35
CA LEU A 19 4.79 -8.05 9.97
C LEU A 19 3.33 -8.22 9.53
N GLN A 20 3.05 -9.17 8.63
CA GLN A 20 1.68 -9.47 8.19
C GLN A 20 0.77 -9.89 9.35
N LYS A 21 1.27 -10.71 10.30
CA LYS A 21 0.53 -11.09 11.52
C LYS A 21 0.24 -9.91 12.45
N LYS A 22 1.15 -8.93 12.52
CA LYS A 22 0.98 -7.71 13.34
C LYS A 22 0.15 -6.63 12.64
N MET A 23 -0.15 -6.79 11.36
CA MET A 23 -0.87 -5.79 10.57
C MET A 23 -2.21 -5.33 11.19
N PRO A 24 -3.06 -6.21 11.75
CA PRO A 24 -4.27 -5.76 12.43
C PRO A 24 -3.99 -4.81 13.60
N VAL A 25 -2.98 -5.12 14.42
CA VAL A 25 -2.58 -4.29 15.57
C VAL A 25 -2.01 -2.96 15.10
N LEU A 26 -1.18 -2.97 14.04
CA LEU A 26 -0.62 -1.76 13.45
C LEU A 26 -1.71 -0.85 12.87
N LEU A 27 -2.69 -1.42 12.17
CA LEU A 27 -3.85 -0.71 11.63
C LEU A 27 -4.69 -0.08 12.74
N ILE A 28 -4.98 -0.82 13.81
CA ILE A 28 -5.72 -0.30 14.97
C ILE A 28 -4.96 0.83 15.65
N GLY A 29 -3.66 0.65 15.90
CA GLY A 29 -2.82 1.65 16.55
C GLY A 29 -2.67 2.92 15.72
N ALA A 30 -2.31 2.80 14.45
CA ALA A 30 -2.14 3.92 13.54
C ALA A 30 -3.47 4.62 13.24
N GLY A 31 -4.53 3.85 12.94
CA GLY A 31 -5.86 4.38 12.67
C GLY A 31 -6.44 5.08 13.89
N GLY A 32 -6.35 4.48 15.08
CA GLY A 32 -6.79 5.08 16.34
C GLY A 32 -6.03 6.37 16.66
N GLY A 33 -4.71 6.36 16.57
CA GLY A 33 -3.87 7.54 16.79
C GLY A 33 -4.21 8.68 15.83
N TYR A 34 -4.33 8.36 14.53
CA TYR A 34 -4.72 9.33 13.51
C TYR A 34 -6.13 9.89 13.76
N GLY A 35 -7.09 9.03 14.13
CA GLY A 35 -8.45 9.43 14.46
C GLY A 35 -8.54 10.37 15.66
N VAL A 36 -7.75 10.13 16.70
CA VAL A 36 -7.66 11.03 17.87
C VAL A 36 -7.08 12.38 17.47
N LEU A 37 -5.97 12.39 16.73
CA LEU A 37 -5.33 13.61 16.25
C LEU A 37 -6.25 14.43 15.35
N ASP A 38 -6.90 13.80 14.37
CA ASP A 38 -7.86 14.47 13.49
C ASP A 38 -9.06 15.00 14.27
N THR A 39 -9.61 14.21 15.20
CA THR A 39 -10.71 14.68 16.06
C THR A 39 -10.30 15.93 16.84
N TYR A 40 -9.13 15.92 17.47
CA TYR A 40 -8.62 17.03 18.25
C TYR A 40 -8.40 18.30 17.40
N MET A 41 -7.69 18.16 16.28
CA MET A 41 -7.39 19.29 15.39
C MET A 41 -8.66 19.86 14.75
N SER A 42 -9.54 19.00 14.25
CA SER A 42 -10.77 19.39 13.56
C SER A 42 -11.86 19.94 14.49
N THR A 43 -11.70 19.83 15.81
CA THR A 43 -12.71 20.30 16.80
C THR A 43 -12.15 21.27 17.83
N ARG A 44 -10.97 21.85 17.56
CA ARG A 44 -10.40 22.91 18.38
C ARG A 44 -11.35 24.11 18.39
N GLY A 45 -11.72 24.56 19.59
CA GLY A 45 -12.70 25.64 19.77
C GLY A 45 -14.18 25.26 19.59
N LYS A 46 -14.49 23.99 19.31
CA LYS A 46 -15.88 23.52 19.10
C LYS A 46 -16.54 23.00 20.37
N SER A 47 -17.88 22.89 20.34
CA SER A 47 -18.67 22.42 21.46
C SER A 47 -18.38 20.94 21.81
N LYS A 48 -18.70 20.54 23.04
CA LYS A 48 -18.53 19.14 23.49
C LYS A 48 -19.34 18.16 22.63
N GLU A 49 -20.49 18.59 22.13
CA GLU A 49 -21.37 17.81 21.27
C GLU A 49 -20.79 17.61 19.86
N GLN A 50 -20.21 18.67 19.28
CA GLN A 50 -19.50 18.58 17.99
C GLN A 50 -18.26 17.67 18.10
N LYS A 51 -17.54 17.75 19.23
CA LYS A 51 -16.41 16.84 19.54
C LYS A 51 -16.85 15.38 19.58
N LYS A 52 -17.93 15.07 20.30
CA LYS A 52 -18.49 13.71 20.38
C LYS A 52 -18.94 13.22 19.01
N THR A 53 -19.63 14.05 18.25
CA THR A 53 -20.11 13.72 16.89
C THR A 53 -18.94 13.36 15.98
N LYS A 54 -17.89 14.19 15.95
CA LYS A 54 -16.68 13.93 15.16
C LYS A 54 -15.96 12.65 15.60
N ALA A 55 -15.85 12.42 16.91
CA ALA A 55 -15.26 11.20 17.43
C ALA A 55 -16.01 9.94 16.94
N VAL A 56 -17.34 9.92 17.05
CA VAL A 56 -18.18 8.81 16.58
C VAL A 56 -18.00 8.59 15.08
N LYS A 57 -18.02 9.66 14.28
CA LYS A 57 -17.80 9.56 12.84
C LYS A 57 -16.44 8.95 12.51
N ASN A 58 -15.38 9.48 13.12
CA ASN A 58 -14.03 9.00 12.89
C ASN A 58 -13.90 7.53 13.31
N SER A 59 -14.46 7.11 14.45
CA SER A 59 -14.45 5.70 14.88
C SER A 59 -15.12 4.76 13.87
N ILE A 60 -16.27 5.14 13.31
CA ILE A 60 -16.97 4.33 12.30
C ILE A 60 -16.16 4.27 11.00
N ILE A 61 -15.62 5.40 10.54
CA ILE A 61 -14.81 5.45 9.31
C ILE A 61 -13.52 4.63 9.46
N ILE A 62 -12.83 4.76 10.60
CA ILE A 62 -11.58 4.04 10.86
C ILE A 62 -11.85 2.54 10.95
N SER A 63 -12.83 2.12 11.75
CA SER A 63 -13.15 0.69 11.90
C SER A 63 -13.57 0.03 10.59
N SER A 64 -14.43 0.69 9.80
CA SER A 64 -14.83 0.19 8.48
C SER A 64 -13.67 0.13 7.49
N THR A 65 -12.78 1.13 7.49
CA THR A 65 -11.59 1.14 6.62
C THR A 65 -10.61 0.03 7.04
N ILE A 66 -10.36 -0.16 8.35
CA ILE A 66 -9.52 -1.26 8.86
C ILE A 66 -10.10 -2.61 8.46
N ALA A 67 -11.41 -2.81 8.65
CA ALA A 67 -12.08 -4.05 8.27
C ALA A 67 -11.94 -4.32 6.77
N ALA A 68 -12.15 -3.30 5.93
CA ALA A 68 -11.97 -3.41 4.48
C ALA A 68 -10.50 -3.72 4.10
N SER A 69 -9.52 -3.02 4.68
CA SER A 69 -8.09 -3.31 4.47
C SER A 69 -7.73 -4.75 4.83
N LEU A 70 -8.24 -5.27 5.95
CA LEU A 70 -7.99 -6.65 6.37
C LEU A 70 -8.70 -7.67 5.48
N ILE A 71 -9.92 -7.37 5.00
CA ILE A 71 -10.66 -8.20 4.05
C ILE A 71 -9.94 -8.25 2.71
N GLY A 72 -9.47 -7.12 2.18
CA GLY A 72 -8.68 -7.10 0.94
C GLY A 72 -7.39 -7.89 1.07
N ALA A 73 -6.68 -7.73 2.19
CA ALA A 73 -5.44 -8.46 2.46
C ALA A 73 -5.65 -9.97 2.58
N ASN A 74 -6.61 -10.41 3.39
CA ASN A 74 -6.75 -11.82 3.78
C ASN A 74 -7.79 -12.60 2.97
N GLY A 75 -8.63 -11.91 2.21
CA GLY A 75 -9.85 -12.43 1.59
C GLY A 75 -10.98 -12.62 2.60
N LEU A 76 -12.19 -12.84 2.09
CA LEU A 76 -13.38 -13.15 2.89
C LEU A 76 -14.04 -14.43 2.37
N LYS A 77 -14.28 -15.37 3.29
CA LYS A 77 -15.05 -16.60 3.05
C LYS A 77 -16.31 -16.56 3.90
N ILE A 78 -17.47 -16.81 3.28
CA ILE A 78 -18.76 -16.93 3.96
C ILE A 78 -19.38 -18.25 3.51
N ALA A 79 -19.81 -19.08 4.47
CA ALA A 79 -20.41 -20.39 4.21
C ALA A 79 -19.59 -21.26 3.22
N GLY A 80 -18.27 -21.26 3.39
CA GLY A 80 -17.35 -22.02 2.52
C GLY A 80 -17.07 -21.40 1.14
N LYS A 81 -17.86 -20.40 0.70
CA LYS A 81 -17.67 -19.71 -0.59
C LYS A 81 -16.73 -18.51 -0.42
N GLN A 82 -15.73 -18.40 -1.30
CA GLN A 82 -14.88 -17.21 -1.38
C GLN A 82 -15.69 -16.06 -1.96
N ILE A 83 -15.88 -14.99 -1.17
CA ILE A 83 -16.65 -13.81 -1.57
C ILE A 83 -15.71 -12.71 -2.07
N VAL A 84 -14.60 -12.50 -1.36
CA VAL A 84 -13.54 -11.56 -1.76
C VAL A 84 -12.25 -12.36 -1.85
N PRO A 85 -11.58 -12.45 -3.01
CA PRO A 85 -10.33 -13.20 -3.12
C PRO A 85 -9.27 -12.63 -2.18
N ARG A 86 -8.38 -13.49 -1.70
CA ARG A 86 -7.22 -13.05 -0.95
C ARG A 86 -6.25 -12.37 -1.91
N LEU A 87 -5.86 -11.14 -1.61
CA LEU A 87 -4.94 -10.39 -2.47
C LEU A 87 -3.49 -10.43 -1.98
N LEU A 88 -3.22 -10.77 -0.72
CA LEU A 88 -1.85 -10.96 -0.23
C LEU A 88 -1.55 -12.44 0.00
N GLU A 89 -0.42 -12.93 -0.51
CA GLU A 89 0.03 -14.28 -0.19
C GLU A 89 0.29 -14.42 1.32
N LYS A 90 0.08 -15.64 1.83
CA LYS A 90 0.28 -15.95 3.24
C LYS A 90 0.83 -17.36 3.38
N SER A 91 2.14 -17.46 3.53
CA SER A 91 2.78 -18.68 4.02
C SER A 91 2.63 -18.76 5.53
N SER A 92 2.45 -19.96 6.07
CA SER A 92 2.44 -20.12 7.54
C SER A 92 3.86 -19.99 8.10
N LEU A 93 4.00 -19.53 9.35
CA LEU A 93 5.33 -19.48 9.98
C LEU A 93 5.96 -20.88 10.04
N THR A 94 5.16 -21.92 10.30
CA THR A 94 5.60 -23.30 10.36
C THR A 94 6.18 -23.76 9.03
N GLU A 95 5.49 -23.49 7.92
CA GLU A 95 5.95 -23.81 6.57
C GLU A 95 7.23 -23.05 6.21
N ILE A 96 7.30 -21.74 6.55
CA ILE A 96 8.52 -20.94 6.34
C ILE A 96 9.70 -21.56 7.12
N LEU A 97 9.51 -21.91 8.39
CA LEU A 97 10.57 -22.49 9.22
C LEU A 97 10.95 -23.90 8.76
N GLU A 98 9.99 -24.69 8.27
CA GLU A 98 10.25 -26.01 7.71
C GLU A 98 11.08 -25.91 6.42
N ASN A 99 10.74 -24.97 5.54
CA ASN A 99 11.50 -24.69 4.32
C ASN A 99 12.91 -24.18 4.65
N ASN A 100 13.04 -23.27 5.62
CA ASN A 100 14.35 -22.83 6.12
C ASN A 100 15.15 -24.00 6.66
N LYS A 101 14.54 -24.87 7.46
CA LYS A 101 15.19 -26.05 8.04
C LYS A 101 15.70 -26.98 6.95
N LYS A 102 14.87 -27.33 5.98
CA LYS A 102 15.24 -28.15 4.81
C LYS A 102 16.41 -27.53 4.04
N ALA A 103 16.37 -26.22 3.78
CA ALA A 103 17.43 -25.53 3.05
C ALA A 103 18.76 -25.51 3.82
N VAL A 104 18.72 -25.23 5.12
CA VAL A 104 19.92 -25.22 5.97
C VAL A 104 20.50 -26.62 6.14
N ASP A 105 19.67 -27.64 6.40
CA ASP A 105 20.12 -29.02 6.57
C ASP A 105 20.79 -29.54 5.29
N LYS A 106 20.19 -29.24 4.13
CA LYS A 106 20.76 -29.57 2.83
C LYS A 106 22.12 -28.88 2.63
N TYR A 107 22.21 -27.57 2.87
CA TYR A 107 23.48 -26.85 2.71
C TYR A 107 24.58 -27.36 3.64
N ILE A 108 24.26 -27.62 4.91
CA ILE A 108 25.24 -28.14 5.87
C ILE A 108 25.75 -29.52 5.43
N LYS A 109 24.85 -30.39 4.94
CA LYS A 109 25.19 -31.73 4.45
C LYS A 109 26.09 -31.66 3.20
N ASP A 110 25.73 -30.82 2.23
CA ASP A 110 26.37 -30.77 0.93
C ASP A 110 27.71 -30.02 0.97
N SER A 111 27.79 -28.92 1.73
CA SER A 111 28.94 -28.00 1.71
C SER A 111 29.86 -28.11 2.93
N LYS A 112 29.45 -28.82 3.99
CA LYS A 112 30.23 -29.02 5.24
C LYS A 112 30.94 -27.73 5.71
N PRO A 113 30.20 -26.63 5.91
CA PRO A 113 30.80 -25.33 6.21
C PRO A 113 31.49 -25.32 7.59
N ALA A 114 32.37 -24.35 7.82
CA ALA A 114 32.99 -24.14 9.12
C ALA A 114 31.94 -23.99 10.24
N LYS A 115 32.25 -24.48 11.46
CA LYS A 115 31.33 -24.52 12.62
C LYS A 115 30.62 -23.19 12.86
N LYS A 116 31.36 -22.08 12.80
CA LYS A 116 30.81 -20.72 12.99
C LYS A 116 29.73 -20.35 11.96
N ILE A 117 29.88 -20.79 10.71
CA ILE A 117 28.87 -20.58 9.65
C ILE A 117 27.65 -21.47 9.94
N ALA A 118 27.88 -22.75 10.26
CA ALA A 118 26.81 -23.69 10.59
C ALA A 118 25.96 -23.20 11.79
N ASP A 119 26.61 -22.70 12.85
CA ASP A 119 25.94 -22.17 14.04
C ASP A 119 25.03 -20.98 13.71
N VAL A 120 25.48 -20.06 12.85
CA VAL A 120 24.66 -18.94 12.39
C VAL A 120 23.49 -19.41 11.53
N LEU A 121 23.72 -20.31 10.58
CA LEU A 121 22.66 -20.86 9.72
C LEU A 121 21.62 -21.66 10.51
N ASN A 122 22.03 -22.38 11.55
CA ASN A 122 21.11 -23.13 12.42
C ASN A 122 20.08 -22.23 13.12
N LYS A 123 20.39 -20.96 13.39
CA LYS A 123 19.41 -20.00 13.91
C LYS A 123 18.24 -19.79 12.93
N ALA A 124 18.49 -19.82 11.62
CA ALA A 124 17.48 -19.60 10.59
C ALA A 124 16.36 -20.67 10.58
N LYS A 125 16.62 -21.84 11.18
CA LYS A 125 15.67 -22.94 11.34
C LYS A 125 14.52 -22.62 12.29
N THR A 126 14.74 -21.71 13.23
CA THR A 126 13.76 -21.39 14.29
C THR A 126 13.40 -19.91 14.35
N GLN A 127 14.24 -19.03 13.81
CA GLN A 127 14.04 -17.58 13.88
C GLN A 127 14.66 -16.85 12.69
N ALA A 128 14.36 -15.54 12.58
CA ALA A 128 15.02 -14.67 11.62
C ALA A 128 16.47 -14.41 12.04
N LEU A 129 17.37 -14.33 11.07
CA LEU A 129 18.76 -13.90 11.27
C LEU A 129 18.81 -12.42 11.62
N SER A 130 19.69 -12.05 12.55
CA SER A 130 19.93 -10.65 12.88
C SER A 130 20.67 -9.95 11.74
N LYS A 131 20.66 -8.60 11.70
CA LYS A 131 21.45 -7.81 10.73
C LYS A 131 22.94 -8.21 10.72
N LYS A 132 23.50 -8.53 11.90
CA LYS A 132 24.90 -8.97 12.03
C LYS A 132 25.10 -10.37 11.44
N ASP A 133 24.18 -11.30 11.72
CA ASP A 133 24.20 -12.65 11.17
C ASP A 133 24.06 -12.62 9.63
N VAL A 134 23.14 -11.80 9.09
CA VAL A 134 22.96 -11.62 7.64
C VAL A 134 24.23 -11.07 6.99
N ALA A 135 24.83 -10.02 7.56
CA ALA A 135 26.08 -9.45 7.04
C ALA A 135 27.23 -10.47 7.07
N PHE A 136 27.31 -11.29 8.13
CA PHE A 136 28.29 -12.36 8.26
C PHE A 136 28.08 -13.44 7.19
N VAL A 137 26.87 -13.96 7.05
CA VAL A 137 26.54 -15.02 6.08
C VAL A 137 26.76 -14.55 4.63
N LEU A 138 26.40 -13.31 4.30
CA LEU A 138 26.64 -12.76 2.95
C LEU A 138 28.12 -12.61 2.60
N LYS A 139 28.97 -12.36 3.61
CA LYS A 139 30.41 -12.17 3.44
C LYS A 139 31.18 -13.50 3.41
N GLU A 140 30.84 -14.41 4.31
CA GLU A 140 31.66 -15.59 4.60
C GLU A 140 31.21 -16.85 3.84
N LEU A 141 30.01 -16.87 3.23
CA LEU A 141 29.59 -17.99 2.39
C LEU A 141 30.33 -17.98 1.04
N PRO A 142 31.04 -19.06 0.67
CA PRO A 142 31.71 -19.15 -0.62
C PRO A 142 30.71 -19.20 -1.77
N GLU A 143 31.02 -18.50 -2.87
CA GLU A 143 30.18 -18.51 -4.07
C GLU A 143 30.00 -19.93 -4.60
N SER A 144 28.74 -20.38 -4.68
CA SER A 144 28.37 -21.72 -5.11
C SER A 144 26.89 -21.80 -5.44
N GLU A 145 26.49 -22.80 -6.22
CA GLU A 145 25.07 -23.07 -6.49
C GLU A 145 24.30 -23.39 -5.19
N SER A 146 24.94 -24.12 -4.26
CA SER A 146 24.38 -24.42 -2.94
C SER A 146 24.15 -23.17 -2.10
N LYS A 147 25.07 -22.20 -2.13
CA LYS A 147 24.88 -20.88 -1.51
C LYS A 147 23.66 -20.18 -2.10
N ASN A 148 23.54 -20.13 -3.42
CA ASN A 148 22.43 -19.44 -4.09
C ASN A 148 21.08 -20.07 -3.76
N LYS A 149 21.00 -21.40 -3.72
CA LYS A 149 19.79 -22.14 -3.30
C LYS A 149 19.44 -21.91 -1.82
N LEU A 150 20.43 -21.83 -0.94
CA LEU A 150 20.20 -21.50 0.47
C LEU A 150 19.70 -20.07 0.63
N LEU A 151 20.37 -19.11 -0.02
CA LEU A 151 20.04 -17.70 0.10
C LEU A 151 18.71 -17.35 -0.56
N SER A 152 18.31 -18.02 -1.64
CA SER A 152 16.99 -17.79 -2.25
C SER A 152 15.83 -18.15 -1.31
N VAL A 153 16.04 -19.07 -0.36
CA VAL A 153 15.05 -19.42 0.67
C VAL A 153 15.14 -18.48 1.88
N LEU A 154 16.35 -18.29 2.42
CA LEU A 154 16.53 -17.56 3.69
C LEU A 154 16.51 -16.03 3.52
N LEU A 155 17.13 -15.55 2.45
CA LEU A 155 17.40 -14.14 2.17
C LEU A 155 17.09 -13.86 0.68
N PRO A 156 15.86 -14.13 0.23
CA PRO A 156 15.48 -14.05 -1.16
C PRO A 156 15.88 -12.69 -1.73
N GLU A 157 16.42 -12.70 -2.95
CA GLU A 157 16.72 -11.46 -3.62
C GLU A 157 15.43 -10.72 -3.96
N ALA A 158 15.54 -9.39 -4.06
CA ALA A 158 14.51 -8.57 -4.64
C ALA A 158 14.32 -9.04 -6.09
N GLU A 159 13.18 -9.66 -6.40
CA GLU A 159 12.82 -9.95 -7.78
C GLU A 159 12.55 -8.61 -8.46
N ASN A 160 13.45 -8.23 -9.36
CA ASN A 160 13.18 -7.11 -10.24
C ASN A 160 12.13 -7.59 -11.25
N LEU A 161 10.85 -7.29 -10.98
CA LEU A 161 9.79 -7.56 -11.93
C LEU A 161 10.08 -6.81 -13.24
N ASP A 162 9.94 -7.52 -14.35
CA ASP A 162 9.94 -6.89 -15.67
C ASP A 162 8.58 -6.24 -15.94
N ALA A 163 8.47 -5.37 -16.94
CA ALA A 163 7.22 -4.65 -17.18
C ALA A 163 6.00 -5.59 -17.39
N LYS A 164 6.22 -6.81 -17.91
CA LYS A 164 5.15 -7.81 -18.05
C LYS A 164 4.68 -8.36 -16.71
N GLY A 165 5.60 -8.74 -15.82
CA GLY A 165 5.28 -9.16 -14.46
C GLY A 165 4.60 -8.06 -13.65
N ILE A 166 4.95 -6.80 -13.91
CA ILE A 166 4.30 -5.64 -13.31
C ILE A 166 2.86 -5.48 -13.81
N PHE A 167 2.61 -5.60 -15.12
CA PHE A 167 1.26 -5.48 -15.67
C PHE A 167 0.29 -6.50 -15.06
N SER A 168 0.74 -7.72 -14.78
CA SER A 168 -0.08 -8.73 -14.08
C SER A 168 -0.37 -8.36 -12.62
N GLU A 169 0.51 -7.60 -11.97
CA GLU A 169 0.40 -7.20 -10.56
C GLU A 169 -0.41 -5.91 -10.35
N ILE A 170 -0.48 -5.01 -11.34
CA ILE A 170 -1.24 -3.75 -11.27
C ILE A 170 -2.69 -3.99 -10.86
N GLY A 171 -3.37 -4.96 -11.47
CA GLY A 171 -4.76 -5.24 -11.19
C GLY A 171 -4.99 -5.63 -9.73
N ARG A 172 -4.11 -6.47 -9.18
CA ARG A 172 -4.14 -6.91 -7.79
C ARG A 172 -3.86 -5.77 -6.82
N LEU A 173 -2.81 -4.98 -7.07
CA LEU A 173 -2.43 -3.82 -6.25
C LEU A 173 -3.51 -2.73 -6.27
N SER A 174 -4.06 -2.43 -7.44
CA SER A 174 -5.16 -1.48 -7.58
C SER A 174 -6.41 -1.96 -6.87
N LEU A 175 -6.75 -3.26 -6.95
CA LEU A 175 -7.89 -3.81 -6.20
C LEU A 175 -7.66 -3.78 -4.69
N LEU A 176 -6.43 -4.08 -4.24
CA LEU A 176 -6.05 -4.02 -2.83
C LEU A 176 -6.18 -2.60 -2.26
N GLY A 177 -5.91 -1.57 -3.07
CA GLY A 177 -6.14 -0.17 -2.72
C GLY A 177 -7.59 0.30 -2.85
N ALA A 178 -8.37 -0.25 -3.80
CA ALA A 178 -9.78 0.08 -3.99
C ALA A 178 -10.65 -0.34 -2.80
N ILE A 179 -10.39 -1.51 -2.22
CA ILE A 179 -11.21 -2.08 -1.14
C ILE A 179 -11.25 -1.16 0.10
N PRO A 180 -10.12 -0.68 0.66
CA PRO A 180 -10.11 0.31 1.73
C PRO A 180 -10.85 1.61 1.37
N VAL A 181 -10.71 2.09 0.13
CA VAL A 181 -11.42 3.30 -0.36
C VAL A 181 -12.93 3.10 -0.30
N VAL A 182 -13.44 1.99 -0.83
CA VAL A 182 -14.88 1.66 -0.76
C VAL A 182 -15.33 1.50 0.69
N GLY A 183 -14.53 0.82 1.52
CA GLY A 183 -14.80 0.65 2.95
C GLY A 183 -14.93 1.99 3.69
N GLY A 184 -14.02 2.93 3.41
CA GLY A 184 -14.04 4.28 3.95
C GLY A 184 -15.28 5.06 3.53
N ILE A 185 -15.65 5.04 2.25
CA ILE A 185 -16.87 5.71 1.74
C ILE A 185 -18.11 5.17 2.46
N LEU A 186 -18.28 3.85 2.51
CA LEU A 186 -19.43 3.20 3.16
C LEU A 186 -19.45 3.51 4.66
N GLY A 187 -18.28 3.50 5.30
CA GLY A 187 -18.09 3.93 6.68
C GLY A 187 -18.53 5.36 6.91
N GLY A 188 -18.12 6.28 6.04
CA GLY A 188 -18.47 7.69 6.12
C GLY A 188 -19.96 7.95 5.91
N ILE A 189 -20.60 7.24 4.98
CA ILE A 189 -22.06 7.32 4.79
C ILE A 189 -22.79 6.79 6.02
N THR A 190 -22.33 5.68 6.59
CA THR A 190 -22.90 5.09 7.81
C THR A 190 -22.72 6.01 9.00
N ALA A 191 -21.53 6.60 9.16
CA ALA A 191 -21.22 7.58 10.18
C ALA A 191 -22.16 8.78 10.11
N ASP A 192 -22.39 9.33 8.92
CA ASP A 192 -23.31 10.45 8.73
C ASP A 192 -24.74 10.10 9.12
N LYS A 193 -25.21 8.88 8.81
CA LYS A 193 -26.54 8.39 9.22
C LYS A 193 -26.64 8.24 10.73
N VAL A 194 -25.65 7.59 11.36
CA VAL A 194 -25.62 7.36 12.82
C VAL A 194 -25.60 8.67 13.60
N THR A 195 -24.93 9.70 13.09
CA THR A 195 -24.87 11.01 13.74
C THR A 195 -25.90 12.01 13.23
N ASN A 196 -26.91 11.60 12.46
CA ASN A 196 -27.96 12.48 11.91
C ASN A 196 -27.43 13.70 11.13
N THR A 197 -26.36 13.50 10.36
CA THR A 197 -25.72 14.55 9.52
C THR A 197 -25.70 14.15 8.04
N ALA A 198 -26.46 13.13 7.67
CA ALA A 198 -26.54 12.64 6.31
C ALA A 198 -27.11 13.70 5.38
N SER A 199 -26.39 13.97 4.29
CA SER A 199 -26.85 14.84 3.22
C SER A 199 -26.36 14.34 1.87
N LYS A 200 -27.07 14.75 0.80
CA LYS A 200 -26.66 14.45 -0.58
C LYS A 200 -25.29 15.04 -0.89
N LYS A 201 -24.99 16.27 -0.42
CA LYS A 201 -23.68 16.92 -0.55
C LYS A 201 -22.59 16.09 0.15
N SER A 202 -22.82 15.67 1.39
CA SER A 202 -21.86 14.89 2.17
C SER A 202 -21.54 13.53 1.53
N THR A 203 -22.56 12.86 0.99
CA THR A 203 -22.39 11.59 0.27
C THR A 203 -21.63 11.78 -1.04
N SER A 204 -22.02 12.79 -1.83
CA SER A 204 -21.31 13.15 -3.06
C SER A 204 -19.84 13.45 -2.79
N ASN A 205 -19.52 14.20 -1.73
CA ASN A 205 -18.14 14.55 -1.39
C ASN A 205 -17.28 13.32 -1.08
N LYS A 206 -17.83 12.33 -0.34
CA LYS A 206 -17.13 11.07 -0.05
C LYS A 206 -16.84 10.26 -1.31
N ILE A 207 -17.81 10.17 -2.21
CA ILE A 207 -17.62 9.45 -3.48
C ILE A 207 -16.58 10.17 -4.34
N LYS A 208 -16.65 11.50 -4.47
CA LYS A 208 -15.67 12.28 -5.23
C LYS A 208 -14.26 12.14 -4.68
N GLU A 209 -14.11 12.24 -3.36
CA GLU A 209 -12.82 12.05 -2.72
C GLU A 209 -12.32 10.61 -2.90
N GLY A 210 -13.19 9.62 -2.77
CA GLY A 210 -12.84 8.22 -3.05
C GLY A 210 -12.40 7.98 -4.49
N PHE A 211 -13.07 8.58 -5.46
CA PHE A 211 -12.65 8.54 -6.87
C PHE A 211 -11.26 9.17 -7.04
N TYR A 212 -11.02 10.32 -6.42
CA TYR A 212 -9.69 10.91 -6.48
C TYR A 212 -8.64 10.02 -5.82
N GLN A 213 -8.87 9.56 -4.60
CA GLN A 213 -7.93 8.71 -3.87
C GLN A 213 -7.62 7.43 -4.67
N TYR A 214 -8.63 6.79 -5.26
CA TYR A 214 -8.42 5.61 -6.09
C TYR A 214 -7.69 5.93 -7.40
N PHE A 215 -8.16 6.89 -8.18
CA PHE A 215 -7.58 7.14 -9.51
C PHE A 215 -6.25 7.86 -9.43
N ALA A 216 -6.15 8.93 -8.67
CA ALA A 216 -4.96 9.77 -8.61
C ALA A 216 -3.86 9.13 -7.76
N ASN A 217 -4.19 8.50 -6.62
CA ASN A 217 -3.17 8.04 -5.66
C ASN A 217 -2.87 6.53 -5.74
N ILE A 218 -3.70 5.73 -6.43
CA ILE A 218 -3.53 4.27 -6.48
C ILE A 218 -3.40 3.80 -7.93
N PHE A 219 -4.46 3.94 -8.72
CA PHE A 219 -4.52 3.36 -10.06
C PHE A 219 -3.55 4.01 -11.04
N LEU A 220 -3.56 5.34 -11.19
CA LEU A 220 -2.70 6.02 -12.17
C LEU A 220 -1.24 6.10 -11.73
N CYS A 221 -0.98 5.98 -10.43
CA CYS A 221 0.37 5.74 -9.93
C CYS A 221 0.89 4.38 -10.40
N ASN A 222 0.11 3.29 -10.23
CA ASN A 222 0.47 1.97 -10.74
C ASN A 222 0.68 1.95 -12.26
N VAL A 223 -0.21 2.61 -13.01
CA VAL A 223 -0.11 2.73 -14.47
C VAL A 223 1.13 3.52 -14.87
N GLY A 224 1.39 4.66 -14.22
CA GLY A 224 2.56 5.51 -14.49
C GLY A 224 3.88 4.81 -14.20
N ALA A 225 3.96 4.11 -13.07
CA ALA A 225 5.09 3.27 -12.71
C ALA A 225 5.41 2.25 -13.81
N CYS A 226 4.37 1.55 -14.28
CA CYS A 226 4.52 0.51 -15.29
C CYS A 226 4.87 1.08 -16.67
N ALA A 227 4.21 2.16 -17.09
CA ALA A 227 4.49 2.81 -18.36
C ALA A 227 5.93 3.31 -18.43
N ALA A 228 6.43 3.93 -17.35
CA ALA A 228 7.81 4.39 -17.28
C ALA A 228 8.82 3.24 -17.29
N LEU A 229 8.55 2.15 -16.57
CA LEU A 229 9.45 0.99 -16.60
C LEU A 229 9.42 0.29 -17.96
N PHE A 230 8.25 0.12 -18.58
CA PHE A 230 8.11 -0.45 -19.91
C PHE A 230 8.88 0.36 -20.97
N ALA A 231 8.76 1.70 -20.92
CA ALA A 231 9.52 2.57 -21.80
C ALA A 231 11.04 2.42 -21.57
N ALA A 232 11.49 2.38 -20.32
CA ALA A 232 12.90 2.20 -20.00
C ALA A 232 13.44 0.83 -20.45
N GLU A 233 12.67 -0.25 -20.29
CA GLU A 233 13.03 -1.58 -20.80
C GLU A 233 13.07 -1.63 -22.32
N GLY A 234 12.16 -0.94 -23.00
CA GLY A 234 12.19 -0.77 -24.45
C GLY A 234 13.48 -0.08 -24.91
N LEU A 235 13.87 1.01 -24.25
CA LEU A 235 15.11 1.73 -24.54
C LEU A 235 16.37 0.89 -24.24
N GLN A 236 16.33 0.03 -23.22
CA GLN A 236 17.41 -0.93 -22.94
C GLN A 236 17.53 -1.98 -24.05
N LYS A 237 16.41 -2.56 -24.49
CA LYS A 237 16.37 -3.57 -25.57
C LYS A 237 16.88 -2.97 -26.88
N SER A 238 16.55 -1.72 -27.17
CA SER A 238 17.06 -0.97 -28.31
C SER A 238 18.51 -0.47 -28.15
N LYS A 239 19.21 -0.86 -27.07
CA LYS A 239 20.59 -0.46 -26.74
C LYS A 239 20.82 1.06 -26.64
N MET A 240 19.75 1.85 -26.52
CA MET A 240 19.83 3.31 -26.40
C MET A 240 20.25 3.75 -24.99
N ILE A 241 19.93 2.94 -23.97
CA ILE A 241 20.36 3.16 -22.59
C ILE A 241 20.99 1.91 -21.98
N LYS A 242 21.92 2.09 -21.03
CA LYS A 242 22.52 0.99 -20.26
C LYS A 242 21.48 0.33 -19.34
N PRO A 243 21.66 -0.96 -18.98
CA PRO A 243 20.85 -1.60 -17.95
C PRO A 243 20.77 -0.75 -16.67
N LEU A 244 19.56 -0.53 -16.19
CA LEU A 244 19.31 0.31 -15.02
C LEU A 244 19.65 -0.45 -13.74
N THR A 245 20.41 0.19 -12.86
CA THR A 245 20.60 -0.28 -11.48
C THR A 245 19.27 -0.17 -10.71
N PRO A 246 19.09 -0.90 -9.58
CA PRO A 246 17.86 -0.82 -8.79
C PRO A 246 17.48 0.61 -8.39
N LEU A 247 18.47 1.44 -8.02
CA LEU A 247 18.24 2.85 -7.71
C LEU A 247 17.72 3.65 -8.91
N ARG A 248 18.27 3.42 -10.11
CA ARG A 248 17.82 4.10 -11.33
C ARG A 248 16.44 3.61 -11.77
N LYS A 249 16.13 2.32 -11.61
CA LYS A 249 14.78 1.79 -11.83
C LYS A 249 13.77 2.45 -10.90
N MET A 250 14.09 2.57 -9.60
CA MET A 250 13.25 3.26 -8.62
C MET A 250 12.99 4.72 -9.03
N ILE A 251 14.03 5.44 -9.49
CA ILE A 251 13.87 6.83 -9.98
C ILE A 251 12.95 6.88 -11.21
N VAL A 252 13.13 5.99 -12.19
CA VAL A 252 12.27 5.92 -13.39
C VAL A 252 10.81 5.66 -12.99
N ILE A 253 10.58 4.71 -12.08
CA ILE A 253 9.25 4.38 -11.58
C ILE A 253 8.62 5.58 -10.88
N LEU A 254 9.33 6.23 -9.96
CA LEU A 254 8.85 7.43 -9.25
C LEU A 254 8.54 8.59 -10.20
N THR A 255 9.36 8.79 -11.25
CA THR A 255 9.08 9.78 -12.29
C THR A 255 7.80 9.45 -13.06
N GLY A 256 7.59 8.18 -13.43
CA GLY A 256 6.37 7.72 -14.09
C GLY A 256 5.12 7.93 -13.24
N ILE A 257 5.23 7.61 -11.95
CA ILE A 257 4.17 7.83 -10.97
C ILE A 257 3.86 9.32 -10.83
N THR A 258 4.88 10.16 -10.64
CA THR A 258 4.70 11.62 -10.47
C THR A 258 4.03 12.24 -11.68
N THR A 259 4.47 11.86 -12.89
CA THR A 259 3.93 12.41 -14.15
C THR A 259 2.50 11.93 -14.42
N THR A 260 2.22 10.65 -14.22
CA THR A 260 0.91 10.05 -14.58
C THR A 260 -0.11 10.16 -13.46
N GLY A 261 0.28 9.90 -12.21
CA GLY A 261 -0.58 9.95 -11.03
C GLY A 261 -0.92 11.38 -10.62
N ILE A 262 0.08 12.23 -10.37
CA ILE A 262 -0.16 13.58 -9.83
C ILE A 262 -0.76 14.49 -10.89
N ILE A 263 -0.12 14.61 -12.06
CA ILE A 263 -0.56 15.54 -13.10
C ILE A 263 -1.73 14.95 -13.89
N GLY A 264 -1.54 13.74 -14.43
CA GLY A 264 -2.58 13.06 -15.22
C GLY A 264 -3.77 12.61 -14.39
N GLY A 265 -3.54 12.06 -13.21
CA GLY A 265 -4.58 11.48 -12.38
C GLY A 265 -5.46 12.49 -11.68
N SER A 266 -4.91 13.63 -11.26
CA SER A 266 -5.75 14.74 -10.79
C SER A 266 -6.70 15.22 -11.89
N TYR A 267 -6.22 15.33 -13.13
CA TYR A 267 -7.05 15.73 -14.27
C TYR A 267 -8.12 14.68 -14.60
N ILE A 268 -7.76 13.40 -14.67
CA ILE A 268 -8.70 12.31 -14.99
C ILE A 268 -9.74 12.15 -13.87
N ALA A 269 -9.33 12.18 -12.61
CA ALA A 269 -10.24 12.07 -11.47
C ALA A 269 -11.26 13.21 -11.46
N ASN A 270 -10.82 14.45 -11.69
CA ASN A 270 -11.72 15.60 -11.77
C ASN A 270 -12.67 15.49 -12.98
N LYS A 271 -12.17 15.08 -14.16
CA LYS A 271 -13.00 14.92 -15.37
C LYS A 271 -14.02 13.78 -15.24
N MET A 272 -13.64 12.66 -14.64
CA MET A 272 -14.55 11.53 -14.38
C MET A 272 -15.58 11.90 -13.32
N SER A 273 -15.18 12.63 -12.27
CA SER A 273 -16.10 13.16 -11.27
C SER A 273 -17.18 14.03 -11.91
N GLN A 274 -16.78 14.96 -12.78
CA GLN A 274 -17.71 15.82 -13.53
C GLN A 274 -18.62 15.06 -14.51
N LYS A 275 -18.13 13.97 -15.11
CA LYS A 275 -18.92 13.20 -16.09
C LYS A 275 -19.82 12.12 -15.51
N ILE A 276 -19.43 11.52 -14.39
CA ILE A 276 -20.10 10.34 -13.82
C ILE A 276 -20.81 10.71 -12.53
N ILE A 277 -20.13 11.38 -11.61
CA ILE A 277 -20.68 11.66 -10.28
C ILE A 277 -21.65 12.84 -10.35
N ASP A 278 -21.29 13.92 -11.03
CA ASP A 278 -22.12 15.13 -11.06
C ASP A 278 -23.51 14.89 -11.65
N PRO A 279 -23.69 14.17 -12.79
CA PRO A 279 -25.02 13.89 -13.31
C PRO A 279 -25.88 13.03 -12.38
N LEU A 280 -25.27 12.13 -11.60
CA LEU A 280 -25.98 11.26 -10.65
C LEU A 280 -26.51 12.02 -9.43
N PHE A 281 -25.83 13.09 -9.00
CA PHE A 281 -26.20 13.83 -7.80
C PHE A 281 -26.83 15.21 -8.06
N ALA A 282 -26.67 15.80 -9.25
CA ALA A 282 -27.19 17.13 -9.56
C ALA A 282 -28.51 17.13 -10.37
N GLY A 283 -28.82 16.06 -11.11
CA GLY A 283 -29.90 16.10 -12.11
C GLY A 283 -29.54 17.02 -13.29
N LYS A 284 -30.18 16.86 -14.45
CA LYS A 284 -29.83 17.53 -15.72
C LYS A 284 -29.90 19.07 -15.74
N SER A 285 -30.23 19.73 -14.62
CA SER A 285 -30.45 21.18 -14.55
C SER A 285 -29.58 21.80 -13.46
N ASN A 286 -28.31 22.07 -13.76
CA ASN A 286 -27.52 23.19 -13.23
C ASN A 286 -26.07 23.14 -13.75
N HIS A 287 -25.90 23.27 -15.06
CA HIS A 287 -24.64 23.77 -15.64
C HIS A 287 -24.62 25.30 -15.56
N ASN A 288 -24.70 25.85 -14.34
CA ASN A 288 -24.48 27.28 -14.13
C ASN A 288 -23.05 27.44 -13.58
N PRO A 289 -22.11 28.07 -14.31
CA PRO A 289 -20.70 28.22 -13.90
C PRO A 289 -20.50 28.97 -12.57
N SER A 290 -21.55 29.61 -12.04
CA SER A 290 -21.56 30.41 -10.82
C SER A 290 -21.94 29.65 -9.55
N CYS A 291 -22.36 28.38 -9.63
CA CYS A 291 -22.71 27.57 -8.45
C CYS A 291 -21.48 26.91 -7.78
N LYS A 292 -20.65 27.69 -7.08
CA LYS A 292 -19.42 27.29 -6.36
C LYS A 292 -19.55 26.16 -5.30
N GLY A 293 -20.72 25.54 -5.10
CA GLY A 293 -20.97 24.67 -3.94
C GLY A 293 -20.77 23.16 -4.15
N VAL A 294 -20.74 22.69 -5.41
CA VAL A 294 -20.66 21.24 -5.75
C VAL A 294 -19.52 20.95 -6.75
N TYR A 295 -19.02 21.98 -7.42
CA TYR A 295 -18.19 21.90 -8.64
C TYR A 295 -16.71 22.25 -8.46
N ASP A 296 -16.23 22.44 -7.23
CA ASP A 296 -14.83 22.81 -7.04
C ASP A 296 -13.89 21.64 -7.39
N GLU A 297 -13.06 21.84 -8.42
CA GLU A 297 -11.99 20.91 -8.78
C GLU A 297 -11.07 20.69 -7.59
N ARG A 298 -10.83 19.42 -7.23
CA ARG A 298 -9.89 19.13 -6.14
C ARG A 298 -8.48 19.46 -6.64
N LYS A 299 -7.75 20.26 -5.85
CA LYS A 299 -6.36 20.61 -6.15
C LYS A 299 -5.44 19.63 -5.41
N PRO A 300 -4.30 19.24 -6.00
CA PRO A 300 -3.29 18.48 -5.29
C PRO A 300 -2.76 19.29 -4.11
N GLU A 301 -2.79 18.74 -2.90
CA GLU A 301 -2.16 19.34 -1.73
C GLU A 301 -0.72 18.85 -1.57
N LEU A 302 0.12 19.61 -0.86
CA LEU A 302 1.47 19.18 -0.46
C LEU A 302 1.42 17.87 0.35
N ALA A 303 0.36 17.67 1.14
CA ALA A 303 0.09 16.41 1.79
C ALA A 303 -0.24 15.31 0.78
N ASP A 304 -0.89 15.59 -0.35
CA ASP A 304 -1.06 14.58 -1.40
C ASP A 304 0.29 14.19 -2.00
N ILE A 305 1.16 15.18 -2.24
CA ILE A 305 2.54 14.99 -2.73
C ILE A 305 3.42 14.20 -1.73
N ALA A 306 3.27 14.44 -0.43
CA ALA A 306 4.05 13.83 0.65
C ALA A 306 3.45 12.52 1.21
N LEU A 307 2.14 12.31 1.04
CA LEU A 307 1.38 11.15 1.53
C LEU A 307 1.17 10.10 0.42
N HIS A 308 1.94 10.21 -0.66
CA HIS A 308 2.26 9.15 -1.62
C HIS A 308 3.09 8.00 -1.00
N ALA A 309 2.76 7.61 0.24
CA ALA A 309 3.20 6.33 0.78
C ALA A 309 2.80 5.20 -0.17
N ASP A 310 1.66 5.34 -0.85
CA ASP A 310 1.15 4.43 -1.88
C ASP A 310 2.05 4.38 -3.14
N ASP A 311 2.72 5.48 -3.50
CA ASP A 311 3.69 5.53 -4.61
C ASP A 311 5.03 4.93 -4.20
N ILE A 312 5.46 5.15 -2.95
CA ILE A 312 6.63 4.48 -2.38
C ILE A 312 6.34 2.99 -2.25
N ALA A 313 5.09 2.63 -1.95
CA ALA A 313 4.67 1.24 -1.89
C ALA A 313 4.72 0.58 -3.27
N THR A 314 4.16 1.25 -4.26
CA THR A 314 4.19 0.83 -5.66
C THR A 314 5.64 0.76 -6.15
N ALA A 315 6.40 1.85 -6.03
CA ALA A 315 7.79 1.90 -6.44
C ALA A 315 8.63 0.83 -5.75
N GLY A 316 8.39 0.56 -4.47
CA GLY A 316 9.17 -0.41 -3.74
C GLY A 316 8.76 -1.86 -3.99
N VAL A 317 7.47 -2.18 -4.18
CA VAL A 317 7.03 -3.50 -4.69
C VAL A 317 7.64 -3.75 -6.07
N LEU A 318 7.56 -2.77 -6.96
CA LEU A 318 8.08 -2.88 -8.33
C LEU A 318 9.61 -2.84 -8.40
N SER A 319 10.27 -2.28 -7.38
CA SER A 319 11.73 -2.38 -7.20
C SER A 319 12.16 -3.66 -6.46
N GLY A 320 11.22 -4.51 -6.06
CA GLY A 320 11.45 -5.83 -5.45
C GLY A 320 11.65 -5.84 -3.93
N PHE A 321 11.33 -4.77 -3.21
CA PHE A 321 11.34 -4.75 -1.74
C PHE A 321 10.14 -5.50 -1.18
N LYS A 322 10.39 -6.70 -0.64
CA LYS A 322 9.33 -7.64 -0.23
C LYS A 322 8.56 -7.20 1.03
N TRP A 323 9.15 -6.36 1.87
CA TRP A 323 8.51 -5.85 3.09
C TRP A 323 7.33 -4.91 2.87
N ILE A 324 7.22 -4.34 1.68
CA ILE A 324 6.20 -3.34 1.38
C ILE A 324 4.85 -4.00 1.16
N GLU A 325 4.82 -5.14 0.48
CA GLU A 325 3.60 -5.88 0.21
C GLU A 325 2.77 -6.19 1.46
N PRO A 326 3.33 -6.76 2.56
CA PRO A 326 2.58 -6.94 3.79
C PRO A 326 2.17 -5.62 4.46
N ALA A 327 2.80 -4.49 4.14
CA ALA A 327 2.47 -3.16 4.68
C ALA A 327 1.42 -2.39 3.86
N LEU A 328 1.10 -2.83 2.64
CA LEU A 328 0.09 -2.20 1.77
C LEU A 328 -1.26 -1.93 2.45
N PRO A 329 -1.81 -2.82 3.30
CA PRO A 329 -3.09 -2.56 3.96
C PRO A 329 -3.07 -1.31 4.85
N LEU A 330 -1.92 -1.01 5.46
CA LEU A 330 -1.69 0.18 6.28
C LEU A 330 -1.46 1.43 5.45
N MET A 331 -0.80 1.30 4.29
CA MET A 331 -0.54 2.43 3.38
C MET A 331 -1.87 2.90 2.75
N TYR A 332 -2.64 1.98 2.17
CA TYR A 332 -3.95 2.29 1.57
C TYR A 332 -5.05 2.66 2.59
N PHE A 333 -4.85 2.37 3.89
CA PHE A 333 -5.80 2.77 4.93
C PHE A 333 -6.01 4.29 4.95
N VAL A 334 -4.96 5.09 4.70
CA VAL A 334 -5.09 6.56 4.74
C VAL A 334 -5.99 7.06 3.60
N SER A 335 -5.80 6.50 2.40
CA SER A 335 -6.63 6.77 1.22
C SER A 335 -8.10 6.43 1.49
N GLY A 336 -8.36 5.30 2.18
CA GLY A 336 -9.71 4.93 2.64
C GLY A 336 -10.30 5.89 3.67
N TYR A 337 -9.54 6.24 4.70
CA TYR A 337 -10.00 7.19 5.72
C TYR A 337 -10.36 8.56 5.10
N ARG A 338 -9.53 9.07 4.19
CA ARG A 338 -9.75 10.34 3.49
C ARG A 338 -11.02 10.31 2.63
N ALA A 339 -11.25 9.22 1.91
CA ALA A 339 -12.49 9.00 1.19
C ALA A 339 -13.71 9.01 2.13
N GLY A 340 -13.58 8.40 3.31
CA GLY A 340 -14.65 8.34 4.31
C GLY A 340 -14.98 9.68 4.98
N ILE A 341 -14.02 10.59 5.15
CA ILE A 341 -14.33 11.95 5.62
C ILE A 341 -14.90 12.86 4.53
N GLY A 342 -14.59 12.58 3.25
CA GLY A 342 -15.10 13.33 2.09
C GLY A 342 -14.51 14.74 1.95
N TYR A 343 -13.21 14.87 2.20
CA TYR A 343 -12.49 16.15 2.17
C TYR A 343 -12.50 16.81 0.78
N ARG A 344 -12.75 18.13 0.70
CA ARG A 344 -12.48 18.95 -0.49
C ARG A 344 -11.91 20.30 -0.06
N ASN A 345 -10.79 20.68 -0.70
CA ASN A 345 -10.08 21.96 -0.70
C ASN A 345 -10.56 23.02 0.29
N GLN A 346 -9.75 23.32 1.32
CA GLN A 346 -9.79 24.58 2.06
C GLN A 346 -11.15 25.03 2.63
N GLU A 347 -12.19 24.17 2.70
CA GLU A 347 -13.26 24.40 3.66
C GLU A 347 -12.59 24.28 5.04
N LYS A 348 -12.26 25.44 5.65
CA LYS A 348 -11.89 25.51 7.07
C LYS A 348 -12.92 24.66 7.79
N HIS A 349 -12.48 23.55 8.38
CA HIS A 349 -13.36 22.63 9.08
C HIS A 349 -14.31 23.43 9.98
N PRO A 350 -15.61 23.51 9.67
CA PRO A 350 -16.53 24.46 10.29
C PRO A 350 -16.64 24.23 11.78
#